data_AF-A0ABD4TZI6-F1
#
_entry.id   AF-A0ABD4TZI6-F1
#
_cell.length_a   1.000
_cell.length_b   1.000
_cell.length_c   1.000
_cell.angle_alpha   90.00
_cell.angle_beta   90.00
_cell.angle_gamma   90.00
#
_symmetry.space_group_name_H-M   'P 1'
#
loop_
_entity.id
_entity.type
_entity.pdbx_description
1 polymer ?
#
loop_
_entity_poly.entity_id
_entity_poly.type
_entity_poly.pdbx_seq_one_letter_code
_entity_poly.pdbx_strand_id
1 'polypeptide(L)'
;MASAAQVRLFQRGLETLEKAMLADLKQVWDAITGAEPDTVSRLVQELLPELIDRYGVMAESMAADWYEELTGQQAFIPDAYANEAYRASTRWALSPLFAGEHGADSLDAAFDRLSGSLVRHMRQYARSTVNESVRRSGGKVSYARMVMGATTCDFCLMLASRGPVYGSSETAGGEGNKYHDHCDCIPVPVVGHWVVDSSTQRGFRWEGQSPGYDFEELYATEYKPYWRENDTIHDVLARRRQAKARLRETEKRQTRKASVDGTLQREKWNAYRGFVEDLAKQRGIKIDGKQYRLPPKTWAEPPSDWPEDLPALRAKEWNHILYGDQRGGGHSSGYGWIHDRTEFDAEWTSENITSKLCEFLRNIDFQNVRISELFTMSKDGVKYAIGVARKRGRIRVTTFYRLED
;
A
#
# COMPACT_ATOMS: atom_id res chain seq x y z
N MET A 1 0.78 -34.62 -1.29
CA MET A 1 0.27 -33.27 -0.98
C MET A 1 1.21 -32.67 0.04
N ALA A 2 1.69 -31.44 -0.16
CA ALA A 2 2.38 -30.73 0.91
C ALA A 2 1.32 -30.30 1.94
N SER A 3 1.29 -30.95 3.09
CA SER A 3 0.44 -30.48 4.19
C SER A 3 0.95 -29.13 4.69
N ALA A 4 0.05 -28.27 5.16
CA ALA A 4 0.45 -27.03 5.81
C ALA A 4 1.39 -27.26 7.01
N ALA A 5 1.37 -28.46 7.61
CA ALA A 5 2.30 -28.86 8.66
C ALA A 5 3.73 -29.10 8.13
N GLN A 6 3.89 -29.84 7.03
CA GLN A 6 5.21 -30.08 6.40
C GLN A 6 5.85 -28.77 5.95
N VAL A 7 5.07 -27.88 5.34
CA VAL A 7 5.58 -26.58 4.91
C VAL A 7 6.03 -25.72 6.09
N ARG A 8 5.24 -25.70 7.18
CA ARG A 8 5.62 -25.01 8.42
C ARG A 8 6.86 -25.61 9.08
N LEU A 9 7.05 -26.92 8.99
CA LEU A 9 8.23 -27.58 9.56
C LEU A 9 9.51 -27.14 8.82
N PHE A 10 9.49 -27.20 7.49
CA PHE A 10 10.61 -26.73 6.66
C PHE A 10 10.94 -25.26 6.94
N GLN A 11 9.91 -24.41 6.98
CA GLN A 11 10.06 -22.99 7.32
C GLN A 11 10.71 -22.79 8.69
N ARG A 12 10.22 -23.46 9.75
CA ARG A 12 10.77 -23.35 11.10
C ARG A 12 12.23 -23.77 11.16
N GLY A 13 12.63 -24.77 10.37
CA GLY A 13 14.02 -25.16 10.28
C GLY A 13 14.88 -24.06 9.65
N LEU A 14 14.43 -23.44 8.53
CA LEU A 14 15.13 -22.29 7.94
C LEU A 14 15.21 -21.09 8.88
N GLU A 15 14.14 -20.83 9.64
CA GLU A 15 14.12 -19.78 10.69
C GLU A 15 15.08 -20.09 11.84
N THR A 16 15.28 -21.38 12.15
CA THR A 16 16.25 -21.80 13.18
C THR A 16 17.67 -21.57 12.70
N LEU A 17 17.99 -21.93 11.44
CA LEU A 17 19.29 -21.65 10.83
C LEU A 17 19.55 -20.14 10.73
N GLU A 18 18.53 -19.36 10.35
CA GLU A 18 18.61 -17.90 10.32
C GLU A 18 18.96 -17.31 11.69
N LYS A 19 18.26 -17.72 12.75
CA LYS A 19 18.54 -17.25 14.12
C LYS A 19 19.97 -17.58 14.56
N ALA A 20 20.43 -18.80 14.30
CA ALA A 20 21.78 -19.23 14.63
C ALA A 20 22.83 -18.41 13.84
N MET A 21 22.63 -18.25 12.54
CA MET A 21 23.52 -17.48 11.68
C MET A 21 23.59 -16.01 12.08
N LEU A 22 22.47 -15.39 12.44
CA LEU A 22 22.45 -14.00 12.90
C LEU A 22 23.14 -13.83 14.26
N ALA A 23 23.07 -14.83 15.14
CA ALA A 23 23.82 -14.84 16.39
C ALA A 23 25.34 -14.91 16.16
N ASP A 24 25.79 -15.75 15.22
CA ASP A 24 27.21 -15.83 14.82
C ASP A 24 27.67 -14.54 14.12
N LEU A 25 26.84 -14.00 13.21
CA LEU A 25 27.11 -12.72 12.56
C LEU A 25 27.28 -11.61 13.60
N LYS A 26 26.43 -11.55 14.63
CA LYS A 26 26.54 -10.56 15.71
C LYS A 26 27.86 -10.68 16.46
N GLN A 27 28.33 -11.90 16.75
CA GLN A 27 29.62 -12.12 17.40
C GLN A 27 30.79 -11.63 16.52
N VAL A 28 30.77 -11.97 15.23
CA VAL A 28 31.80 -11.49 14.27
C VAL A 28 31.76 -9.96 14.18
N TRP A 29 30.57 -9.38 14.06
CA TRP A 29 30.36 -7.94 13.95
C TRP A 29 30.89 -7.20 15.18
N ASP A 30 30.52 -7.63 16.38
CA ASP A 30 30.96 -7.00 17.63
C ASP A 30 32.49 -7.07 17.82
N ALA A 31 33.15 -8.10 17.28
CA ALA A 31 34.59 -8.24 17.35
C ALA A 31 35.34 -7.27 16.41
N ILE A 32 34.71 -6.78 15.34
CA ILE A 32 35.37 -6.00 14.29
C ILE A 32 34.92 -4.55 14.21
N THR A 33 33.74 -4.19 14.74
CA THR A 33 33.14 -2.84 14.60
C THR A 33 33.93 -1.71 15.27
N GLY A 34 34.85 -2.03 16.18
CA GLY A 34 35.78 -1.06 16.76
C GLY A 34 36.96 -0.69 15.84
N ALA A 35 37.10 -1.33 14.68
CA ALA A 35 38.16 -1.06 13.71
C ALA A 35 37.75 -0.01 12.66
N GLU A 36 38.74 0.51 11.93
CA GLU A 36 38.51 1.42 10.80
C GLU A 36 37.59 0.81 9.72
N PRO A 37 36.72 1.59 9.05
CA PRO A 37 35.76 1.09 8.06
C PRO A 37 36.34 0.18 6.98
N ASP A 38 37.53 0.49 6.46
CA ASP A 38 38.23 -0.35 5.48
C ASP A 38 38.63 -1.71 6.05
N THR A 39 39.03 -1.75 7.32
CA THR A 39 39.37 -2.99 8.03
C THR A 39 38.13 -3.84 8.26
N VAL A 40 37.03 -3.23 8.71
CA VAL A 40 35.73 -3.89 8.83
C VAL A 40 35.32 -4.50 7.49
N SER A 41 35.36 -3.70 6.42
CA SER A 41 34.96 -4.12 5.08
C SER A 41 35.77 -5.29 4.55
N ARG A 42 37.09 -5.27 4.74
CA ARG A 42 37.97 -6.37 4.35
C ARG A 42 37.65 -7.65 5.14
N LEU A 43 37.57 -7.56 6.47
CA LEU A 43 37.31 -8.72 7.34
C LEU A 43 35.93 -9.34 7.07
N VAL A 44 34.89 -8.53 6.88
CA VAL A 44 33.55 -9.01 6.52
C VAL A 44 33.55 -9.74 5.18
N GLN A 45 34.30 -9.25 4.19
CA GLN A 45 34.41 -9.89 2.88
C GLN A 45 35.22 -11.21 2.91
N GLU A 46 36.12 -11.36 3.88
CA GLU A 46 36.92 -12.58 4.10
C GLU A 46 36.15 -13.63 4.91
N LEU A 47 35.50 -13.25 6.02
CA LEU A 47 34.96 -14.19 7.01
C LEU A 47 33.54 -14.69 6.70
N LEU A 48 32.68 -13.82 6.17
CA LEU A 48 31.27 -14.15 6.04
C LEU A 48 30.90 -15.12 4.90
N PRO A 49 31.67 -15.29 3.81
CA PRO A 49 31.44 -16.41 2.87
C PRO A 49 31.42 -17.76 3.59
N GLU A 50 32.34 -18.00 4.52
CA GLU A 50 32.38 -19.26 5.29
C GLU A 50 31.13 -19.42 6.17
N LEU A 51 30.62 -18.32 6.72
CA LEU A 51 29.39 -18.32 7.50
C LEU A 51 28.18 -18.67 6.63
N ILE A 52 28.09 -18.06 5.44
CA ILE A 52 27.05 -18.38 4.45
C ILE A 52 27.12 -19.85 4.07
N ASP A 53 28.30 -20.36 3.73
CA ASP A 53 28.46 -21.74 3.25
C ASP A 53 28.09 -22.74 4.35
N ARG A 54 28.54 -22.49 5.60
CA ARG A 54 28.21 -23.35 6.74
C ARG A 54 26.70 -23.53 6.93
N TYR A 55 25.95 -22.42 6.97
CA TYR A 55 24.50 -22.47 7.17
C TYR A 55 23.74 -22.80 5.86
N GLY A 56 24.31 -22.44 4.72
CA GLY A 56 23.77 -22.70 3.39
C GLY A 56 23.70 -24.18 3.07
N VAL A 57 24.77 -24.94 3.34
CA VAL A 57 24.80 -26.40 3.15
C VAL A 57 23.76 -27.11 4.03
N MET A 58 23.51 -26.60 5.25
CA MET A 58 22.44 -27.11 6.12
C MET A 58 21.06 -26.84 5.50
N ALA A 59 20.84 -25.63 4.99
CA ALA A 59 19.58 -25.25 4.34
C ALA A 59 19.34 -26.05 3.05
N GLU A 60 20.38 -26.30 2.25
CA GLU A 60 20.37 -27.17 1.08
C GLU A 60 19.99 -28.60 1.43
N SER A 61 20.63 -29.19 2.45
CA SER A 61 20.35 -30.56 2.89
C SER A 61 18.88 -30.71 3.30
N MET A 62 18.37 -29.74 4.08
CA MET A 62 16.95 -29.73 4.43
C MET A 62 16.03 -29.59 3.22
N ALA A 63 16.43 -28.81 2.22
CA ALA A 63 15.63 -28.60 1.01
C ALA A 63 15.63 -29.84 0.10
N ALA A 64 16.73 -30.59 0.07
CA ALA A 64 16.83 -31.86 -0.61
C ALA A 64 15.87 -32.88 0.00
N ASP A 65 15.95 -33.11 1.31
CA ASP A 65 15.04 -34.00 2.05
C ASP A 65 13.58 -33.60 1.81
N TRP A 66 13.29 -32.30 1.90
CA TRP A 66 11.95 -31.76 1.69
C TRP A 66 11.43 -31.97 0.26
N TYR A 67 12.28 -31.78 -0.75
CA TYR A 67 11.94 -32.04 -2.15
C TYR A 67 11.63 -33.52 -2.38
N GLU A 68 12.49 -34.40 -1.87
CA GLU A 68 12.35 -35.85 -2.01
C GLU A 68 11.07 -36.35 -1.33
N GLU A 69 10.79 -35.86 -0.11
CA GLU A 69 9.57 -36.21 0.64
C GLU A 69 8.29 -35.80 -0.12
N LEU A 70 8.25 -34.58 -0.68
CA LEU A 70 7.04 -34.07 -1.34
C LEU A 70 6.79 -34.68 -2.70
N THR A 71 7.85 -34.99 -3.44
CA THR A 71 7.77 -35.33 -4.86
C THR A 71 8.02 -36.81 -5.15
N GLY A 72 8.69 -37.53 -4.24
CA GLY A 72 9.20 -38.88 -4.45
C GLY A 72 10.34 -38.98 -5.47
N GLN A 73 10.90 -37.85 -5.90
CA GLN A 73 12.01 -37.79 -6.86
C GLN A 73 13.28 -37.39 -6.14
N GLN A 74 14.42 -37.94 -6.57
CA GLN A 74 15.73 -37.61 -6.04
C GLN A 74 16.04 -36.12 -6.22
N ALA A 75 16.50 -35.46 -5.16
CA ALA A 75 16.94 -34.08 -5.24
C ALA A 75 18.26 -33.96 -6.00
N PHE A 76 18.45 -32.83 -6.64
CA PHE A 76 19.72 -32.41 -7.21
C PHE A 76 20.36 -31.36 -6.31
N ILE A 77 21.61 -31.62 -5.92
CA ILE A 77 22.45 -30.71 -5.16
C ILE A 77 23.31 -29.89 -6.15
N PRO A 78 23.08 -28.58 -6.29
CA PRO A 78 23.91 -27.74 -7.14
C PRO A 78 25.32 -27.57 -6.55
N ASP A 79 26.29 -27.23 -7.40
CA ASP A 79 27.59 -26.79 -6.91
C ASP A 79 27.44 -25.51 -6.06
N ALA A 80 28.36 -25.33 -5.12
CA ALA A 80 28.31 -24.27 -4.10
C ALA A 80 28.05 -22.87 -4.67
N TYR A 81 27.39 -22.04 -3.85
CA TYR A 81 26.88 -20.73 -4.24
C TYR A 81 27.94 -19.80 -4.84
N ALA A 82 27.55 -19.05 -5.88
CA ALA A 82 28.44 -18.14 -6.58
C ALA A 82 28.88 -16.96 -5.68
N ASN A 83 30.11 -17.04 -5.16
CA ASN A 83 30.75 -16.04 -4.29
C ASN A 83 30.69 -14.59 -4.81
N GLU A 84 30.55 -14.37 -6.11
CA GLU A 84 30.51 -13.02 -6.71
C GLU A 84 29.26 -12.22 -6.33
N ALA A 85 28.09 -12.88 -6.30
CA ALA A 85 26.83 -12.23 -5.91
C ALA A 85 26.82 -11.82 -4.43
N TYR A 86 27.50 -12.60 -3.59
CA TYR A 86 27.75 -12.25 -2.20
C TYR A 86 28.58 -10.98 -2.09
N ARG A 87 29.77 -10.93 -2.73
CA ARG A 87 30.67 -9.77 -2.68
C ARG A 87 29.99 -8.45 -3.06
N ALA A 88 29.15 -8.47 -4.10
CA ALA A 88 28.37 -7.30 -4.51
C ALA A 88 27.38 -6.86 -3.41
N SER A 89 26.67 -7.81 -2.79
CA SER A 89 25.72 -7.53 -1.72
C SER A 89 26.42 -7.00 -0.46
N THR A 90 27.60 -7.53 -0.12
CA THR A 90 28.41 -7.07 1.02
C THR A 90 28.85 -5.63 0.85
N ARG A 91 29.39 -5.25 -0.32
CA ARG A 91 29.80 -3.87 -0.59
C ARG A 91 28.63 -2.90 -0.45
N TRP A 92 27.46 -3.26 -0.96
CA TRP A 92 26.25 -2.46 -0.79
C TRP A 92 25.82 -2.36 0.68
N ALA A 93 25.83 -3.49 1.40
CA ALA A 93 25.43 -3.54 2.80
C ALA A 93 26.30 -2.64 3.68
N LEU A 94 27.61 -2.61 3.42
CA LEU A 94 28.59 -1.81 4.18
C LEU A 94 28.69 -0.35 3.72
N SER A 95 28.01 0.05 2.64
CA SER A 95 28.04 1.44 2.15
C SER A 95 27.72 2.52 3.20
N PRO A 96 26.85 2.30 4.23
CA PRO A 96 26.64 3.29 5.28
C PRO A 96 27.90 3.66 6.06
N LEU A 97 28.87 2.73 6.19
CA LEU A 97 30.12 3.00 6.89
C LEU A 97 30.98 4.07 6.19
N PHE A 98 30.74 4.30 4.91
CA PHE A 98 31.49 5.23 4.06
C PHE A 98 30.70 6.50 3.70
N ALA A 99 29.51 6.68 4.27
CA ALA A 99 28.62 7.78 3.96
C ALA A 99 28.61 8.84 5.09
N GLY A 100 29.30 9.96 4.89
CA GLY A 100 29.18 11.15 5.75
C GLY A 100 29.64 10.96 7.20
N GLU A 101 28.96 11.62 8.16
CA GLU A 101 29.32 11.53 9.57
C GLU A 101 29.16 10.10 10.11
N HIS A 102 30.29 9.53 10.54
CA HIS A 102 30.40 8.18 11.08
C HIS A 102 29.88 8.14 12.52
N GLY A 103 28.89 7.29 12.79
CA GLY A 103 28.27 7.16 14.10
C GLY A 103 27.49 5.86 14.27
N ALA A 104 26.90 5.65 15.46
CA ALA A 104 26.15 4.43 15.80
C ALA A 104 25.08 4.08 14.75
N ASP A 105 24.35 5.09 14.25
CA ASP A 105 23.31 4.90 13.23
C ASP A 105 23.85 4.31 11.91
N SER A 106 25.10 4.61 11.54
CA SER A 106 25.74 4.04 10.34
C SER A 106 26.13 2.58 10.52
N LEU A 107 26.55 2.21 11.73
CA LEU A 107 26.88 0.84 12.09
C LEU A 107 25.62 -0.02 12.15
N ASP A 108 24.55 0.48 12.77
CA ASP A 108 23.26 -0.20 12.83
C ASP A 108 22.68 -0.42 11.43
N ALA A 109 22.69 0.62 10.58
CA ALA A 109 22.23 0.50 9.20
C ALA A 109 23.06 -0.50 8.37
N ALA A 110 24.38 -0.55 8.58
CA ALA A 110 25.24 -1.52 7.90
C ALA A 110 24.98 -2.94 8.39
N PHE A 111 24.84 -3.14 9.70
CA PHE A 111 24.52 -4.44 10.30
C PHE A 111 23.17 -4.98 9.84
N ASP A 112 22.14 -4.14 9.80
CA ASP A 112 20.80 -4.52 9.34
C ASP A 112 20.82 -4.98 7.87
N ARG A 113 21.47 -4.22 6.99
CA ARG A 113 21.63 -4.60 5.57
C ARG A 113 22.41 -5.89 5.41
N LEU A 114 23.48 -6.05 6.19
CA LEU A 114 24.33 -7.22 6.16
C LEU A 114 23.56 -8.46 6.62
N SER A 115 22.81 -8.35 7.71
CA SER A 115 21.92 -9.38 8.24
C SER A 115 20.90 -9.83 7.19
N GLY A 116 20.19 -8.89 6.55
CA GLY A 116 19.21 -9.20 5.50
C GLY A 116 19.84 -9.90 4.29
N SER A 117 21.00 -9.42 3.84
CA SER A 117 21.75 -10.02 2.73
C SER A 117 22.25 -11.43 3.07
N LEU A 118 22.85 -11.62 4.25
CA LEU A 118 23.39 -12.91 4.70
C LEU A 118 22.29 -13.97 4.72
N VAL A 119 21.13 -13.64 5.30
CA VAL A 119 19.95 -14.53 5.33
C VAL A 119 19.45 -14.85 3.95
N ARG A 120 19.41 -13.87 3.03
CA ARG A 120 19.03 -14.12 1.64
C ARG A 120 19.97 -15.12 0.97
N HIS A 121 21.29 -14.97 1.15
CA HIS A 121 22.31 -15.87 0.57
C HIS A 121 22.25 -17.28 1.16
N MET A 122 22.12 -17.41 2.48
CA MET A 122 21.92 -18.70 3.14
C MET A 122 20.67 -19.41 2.60
N ARG A 123 19.53 -18.72 2.55
CA ARG A 123 18.28 -19.30 2.01
C ARG A 123 18.38 -19.59 0.50
N GLN A 124 19.32 -18.97 -0.22
CA GLN A 124 19.49 -19.20 -1.65
C GLN A 124 19.98 -20.62 -1.94
N TYR A 125 20.73 -21.25 -1.04
CA TYR A 125 21.09 -22.66 -1.14
C TYR A 125 19.84 -23.54 -1.28
N ALA A 126 18.95 -23.51 -0.27
CA ALA A 126 17.68 -24.23 -0.28
C ALA A 126 16.82 -23.94 -1.54
N ARG A 127 16.75 -22.66 -1.95
CA ARG A 127 15.99 -22.24 -3.15
C ARG A 127 16.59 -22.81 -4.43
N SER A 128 17.92 -22.82 -4.54
CA SER A 128 18.63 -23.38 -5.70
C SER A 128 18.46 -24.90 -5.76
N THR A 129 18.53 -25.60 -4.62
CA THR A 129 18.27 -27.05 -4.54
C THR A 129 16.89 -27.39 -5.09
N VAL A 130 15.84 -26.72 -4.62
CA VAL A 130 14.47 -26.92 -5.14
C VAL A 130 14.39 -26.57 -6.62
N ASN A 131 14.90 -25.40 -7.02
CA ASN A 131 14.80 -24.93 -8.40
C ASN A 131 15.48 -25.87 -9.40
N GLU A 132 16.70 -26.31 -9.12
CA GLU A 132 17.44 -27.20 -10.01
C GLU A 132 16.90 -28.64 -9.99
N SER A 133 16.41 -29.12 -8.84
CA SER A 133 15.72 -30.42 -8.76
C SER A 133 14.45 -30.43 -9.61
N VAL A 134 13.62 -29.38 -9.50
CA VAL A 134 12.42 -29.21 -10.33
C VAL A 134 12.79 -29.15 -11.82
N ARG A 135 13.81 -28.37 -12.18
CA ARG A 135 14.29 -28.25 -13.58
C ARG A 135 14.70 -29.60 -14.17
N ARG A 136 15.36 -30.44 -13.38
CA ARG A 136 15.85 -31.76 -13.79
C ARG A 136 14.76 -32.85 -13.78
N SER A 137 13.59 -32.57 -13.21
CA SER A 137 12.47 -33.52 -13.17
C SER A 137 11.85 -33.84 -14.55
N GLY A 138 12.25 -33.12 -15.60
CA GLY A 138 11.69 -33.30 -16.94
C GLY A 138 10.22 -32.89 -17.05
N GLY A 139 9.80 -31.87 -16.28
CA GLY A 139 8.42 -31.35 -16.27
C GLY A 139 7.45 -32.13 -15.39
N LYS A 140 7.92 -33.16 -14.66
CA LYS A 140 7.09 -33.96 -13.73
C LYS A 140 6.78 -33.21 -12.44
N VAL A 141 7.66 -32.31 -12.04
CA VAL A 141 7.51 -31.45 -10.87
C VAL A 141 7.47 -30.01 -11.36
N SER A 142 6.62 -29.20 -10.74
CA SER A 142 6.68 -27.74 -10.77
C SER A 142 6.81 -27.25 -9.33
N TYR A 143 7.11 -25.97 -9.12
CA TYR A 143 6.92 -25.37 -7.80
C TYR A 143 5.96 -24.20 -7.86
N ALA A 144 5.30 -23.94 -6.73
CA ALA A 144 4.52 -22.73 -6.48
C ALA A 144 5.24 -21.89 -5.43
N ARG A 145 5.15 -20.56 -5.52
CA ARG A 145 5.66 -19.69 -4.46
C ARG A 145 4.63 -19.60 -3.35
N MET A 146 4.97 -20.03 -2.14
CA MET A 146 4.11 -19.83 -0.98
C MET A 146 4.61 -18.66 -0.14
N VAL A 147 3.69 -17.85 0.35
CA VAL A 147 3.93 -16.72 1.25
C VAL A 147 3.39 -17.07 2.63
N MET A 148 4.14 -16.78 3.69
CA MET A 148 3.87 -17.33 5.03
C MET A 148 4.05 -16.31 6.17
N GLY A 149 4.56 -15.12 5.89
CA GLY A 149 4.80 -14.07 6.86
C GLY A 149 3.56 -13.23 7.17
N ALA A 150 3.57 -12.60 8.34
CA ALA A 150 2.53 -11.62 8.73
C ALA A 150 2.52 -10.39 7.81
N THR A 151 3.64 -10.11 7.14
CA THR A 151 3.76 -9.07 6.11
C THR A 151 4.49 -9.65 4.91
N THR A 152 3.80 -9.75 3.78
CA THR A 152 4.35 -10.24 2.51
C THR A 152 4.42 -9.10 1.49
N CYS A 153 5.52 -8.99 0.76
CA CYS A 153 5.65 -7.98 -0.27
C CYS A 153 4.74 -8.25 -1.48
N ASP A 154 4.33 -7.19 -2.18
CA ASP A 154 3.42 -7.30 -3.34
C ASP A 154 3.99 -8.17 -4.46
N PHE A 155 5.33 -8.20 -4.60
CA PHE A 155 6.00 -9.06 -5.56
C PHE A 155 5.81 -10.54 -5.24
N CYS A 156 6.02 -10.95 -3.98
CA CYS A 156 5.85 -12.34 -3.57
C CYS A 156 4.39 -12.78 -3.61
N LEU A 157 3.43 -11.91 -3.25
CA LEU A 157 2.00 -12.18 -3.42
C LEU A 157 1.65 -12.43 -4.89
N MET A 158 2.17 -11.60 -5.79
CA MET A 158 1.98 -11.78 -7.22
C MET A 158 2.55 -13.10 -7.70
N LEU A 159 3.77 -13.46 -7.30
CA LEU A 159 4.38 -14.74 -7.67
C LEU A 159 3.57 -15.93 -7.12
N ALA A 160 3.14 -15.85 -5.86
CA ALA A 160 2.32 -16.88 -5.24
C ALA A 160 0.97 -17.07 -5.95
N SER A 161 0.38 -15.98 -6.45
CA SER A 161 -0.90 -16.03 -7.16
C SER A 161 -0.84 -16.83 -8.47
N ARG A 162 0.35 -17.06 -9.04
CA ARG A 162 0.49 -17.82 -10.29
C ARG A 162 0.29 -19.32 -10.11
N GLY A 163 0.40 -19.83 -8.88
CA GLY A 163 0.32 -21.26 -8.61
C GLY A 163 1.54 -22.05 -9.14
N PRO A 164 1.37 -23.36 -9.38
CA PRO A 164 2.44 -24.28 -9.80
C PRO A 164 2.93 -24.08 -11.25
N VAL A 165 3.56 -22.96 -11.55
CA VAL A 165 4.01 -22.64 -12.92
C VAL A 165 5.53 -22.61 -13.07
N TYR A 166 6.27 -22.65 -11.97
CA TYR A 166 7.71 -22.46 -11.99
C TYR A 166 8.45 -23.79 -12.15
N GLY A 167 9.53 -23.78 -12.94
CA GLY A 167 10.36 -24.96 -13.17
C GLY A 167 10.55 -25.35 -14.64
N SER A 168 9.83 -24.71 -15.57
CA SER A 168 10.06 -24.85 -17.01
C SER A 168 11.23 -23.97 -17.48
N SER A 169 11.84 -24.31 -18.62
CA SER A 169 12.87 -23.48 -19.27
C SER A 169 12.41 -22.06 -19.59
N GLU A 170 11.11 -21.85 -19.80
CA GLU A 170 10.50 -20.54 -20.06
C GLU A 170 10.39 -19.68 -18.80
N THR A 171 10.19 -20.31 -17.64
CA THR A 171 10.23 -19.62 -16.34
C THR A 171 11.64 -19.47 -15.77
N ALA A 172 12.64 -20.11 -16.39
CA ALA A 172 14.02 -20.13 -15.93
C ALA A 172 14.70 -18.77 -16.17
N GLY A 173 15.08 -18.09 -15.07
CA GLY A 173 15.88 -16.86 -15.12
C GLY A 173 15.08 -15.56 -15.24
N GLY A 174 13.75 -15.65 -15.34
CA GLY A 174 12.87 -14.48 -15.29
C GLY A 174 12.79 -13.87 -13.89
N GLU A 175 12.14 -12.70 -13.78
CA GLU A 175 11.89 -12.02 -12.50
C GLU A 175 11.34 -12.97 -11.43
N GLY A 176 10.55 -13.98 -11.81
CA GLY A 176 9.95 -14.96 -10.90
C GLY A 176 10.93 -15.76 -10.04
N ASN A 177 12.21 -15.81 -10.39
CA ASN A 177 13.25 -16.49 -9.61
C ASN A 177 14.00 -15.55 -8.65
N LYS A 178 13.64 -14.26 -8.60
CA LYS A 178 14.27 -13.29 -7.70
C LYS A 178 13.72 -13.37 -6.28
N TYR A 179 14.59 -13.09 -5.33
CA TYR A 179 14.30 -12.98 -3.90
C TYR A 179 15.01 -11.73 -3.37
N HIS A 180 14.35 -10.97 -2.50
CA HIS A 180 14.92 -9.80 -1.85
C HIS A 180 15.32 -10.10 -0.40
N ASP A 181 15.99 -9.16 0.26
CA ASP A 181 16.36 -9.29 1.67
C ASP A 181 15.09 -9.34 2.54
N HIS A 182 15.08 -10.15 3.60
CA HIS A 182 13.90 -10.40 4.45
C HIS A 182 12.69 -11.01 3.70
N CYS A 183 12.94 -11.71 2.60
CA CYS A 183 11.89 -12.42 1.85
C CYS A 183 11.49 -13.74 2.53
N ASP A 184 10.22 -13.84 2.89
CA ASP A 184 9.58 -14.97 3.59
C ASP A 184 9.10 -16.09 2.65
N CYS A 185 9.01 -15.81 1.35
CA CYS A 185 8.44 -16.79 0.42
C CYS A 185 9.37 -17.99 0.17
N ILE A 186 8.74 -19.14 -0.02
CA ILE A 186 9.39 -20.44 -0.23
C ILE A 186 8.89 -21.07 -1.53
N PRO A 187 9.76 -21.73 -2.31
CA PRO A 187 9.35 -22.51 -3.47
C PRO A 187 8.86 -23.89 -3.00
N VAL A 188 7.56 -24.15 -3.08
CA VAL A 188 6.94 -25.43 -2.69
C VAL A 188 6.87 -26.36 -3.91
N PRO A 189 7.66 -27.45 -3.96
CA PRO A 189 7.58 -28.43 -5.03
C PRO A 189 6.24 -29.16 -5.00
N VAL A 190 5.66 -29.38 -6.18
CA VAL A 190 4.40 -30.11 -6.36
C VAL A 190 4.43 -30.95 -7.64
N VAL A 191 3.86 -32.14 -7.55
CA VAL A 191 3.65 -33.03 -8.70
C VAL A 191 2.27 -32.79 -9.29
N GLY A 192 2.20 -32.56 -10.60
CA GLY A 192 0.94 -32.32 -11.31
C GLY A 192 1.16 -31.70 -12.68
N HIS A 193 0.08 -31.28 -13.31
CA HIS A 193 0.11 -30.61 -14.59
C HIS A 193 -1.07 -29.65 -14.75
N TRP A 194 -0.92 -28.68 -15.66
CA TRP A 194 -2.00 -27.78 -16.04
C TRP A 194 -2.79 -28.37 -17.20
N VAL A 195 -4.11 -28.33 -17.11
CA VAL A 195 -5.05 -28.69 -18.18
C VAL A 195 -5.83 -27.46 -18.61
N VAL A 196 -6.18 -27.39 -19.90
CA VAL A 196 -7.05 -26.32 -20.41
C VAL A 196 -8.45 -26.49 -19.80
N ASP A 197 -8.96 -25.44 -19.19
CA ASP A 197 -10.29 -25.41 -18.58
C ASP A 197 -10.85 -23.99 -18.68
N SER A 198 -11.68 -23.77 -19.71
CA SER A 198 -12.30 -22.47 -19.98
C SER A 198 -13.33 -22.05 -18.93
N SER A 199 -13.69 -22.94 -17.99
CA SER A 199 -14.55 -22.58 -16.86
C SER A 199 -13.82 -21.82 -15.75
N THR A 200 -12.48 -21.85 -15.73
CA THR A 200 -11.68 -21.12 -14.72
C THR A 200 -11.37 -19.70 -15.19
N GLN A 201 -11.12 -18.79 -14.23
CA GLN A 201 -10.76 -17.40 -14.52
C GLN A 201 -9.44 -17.22 -15.29
N ARG A 202 -8.63 -18.28 -15.35
CA ARG A 202 -7.33 -18.32 -16.05
C ARG A 202 -7.39 -19.02 -17.40
N GLY A 203 -8.46 -19.78 -17.66
CA GLY A 203 -8.53 -20.71 -18.80
C GLY A 203 -7.77 -22.02 -18.60
N PHE A 204 -7.19 -22.25 -17.42
CA PHE A 204 -6.44 -23.45 -17.06
C PHE A 204 -6.80 -23.89 -15.65
N ARG A 205 -6.67 -25.20 -15.39
CA ARG A 205 -6.83 -25.81 -14.07
C ARG A 205 -5.60 -26.65 -13.74
N TRP A 206 -5.15 -26.59 -12.49
CA TRP A 206 -4.10 -27.47 -11.99
C TRP A 206 -4.68 -28.82 -11.57
N GLU A 207 -4.14 -29.91 -12.11
CA GLU A 207 -4.42 -31.27 -11.69
C GLU A 207 -3.18 -31.87 -11.05
N GLY A 208 -3.21 -31.99 -9.72
CA GLY A 208 -2.08 -32.53 -8.97
C GLY A 208 -2.12 -32.19 -7.50
N GLN A 209 -0.95 -32.25 -6.88
CA GLN A 209 -0.77 -31.92 -5.47
C GLN A 209 -1.07 -30.44 -5.23
N SER A 210 -1.81 -30.15 -4.17
CA SER A 210 -1.94 -28.78 -3.66
C SER A 210 -0.59 -28.31 -3.08
N PRO A 211 -0.19 -27.06 -3.34
CA PRO A 211 0.98 -26.46 -2.69
C PRO A 211 0.73 -26.10 -1.23
N GLY A 212 -0.50 -26.25 -0.71
CA GLY A 212 -0.84 -25.98 0.70
C GLY A 212 -1.50 -24.61 0.95
N TYR A 213 -1.90 -23.90 -0.12
CA TYR A 213 -2.70 -22.68 -0.07
C TYR A 213 -3.60 -22.58 -1.32
N ASP A 214 -4.63 -21.73 -1.26
CA ASP A 214 -5.50 -21.46 -2.40
C ASP A 214 -4.89 -20.38 -3.30
N PHE A 215 -4.15 -20.80 -4.33
CA PHE A 215 -3.59 -19.88 -5.32
C PHE A 215 -4.64 -19.34 -6.29
N GLU A 216 -5.82 -19.97 -6.40
CA GLU A 216 -6.97 -19.51 -7.19
C GLU A 216 -7.63 -18.29 -6.57
N GLU A 217 -7.91 -18.37 -5.27
CA GLU A 217 -8.36 -17.21 -4.50
C GLU A 217 -7.33 -16.07 -4.59
N LEU A 218 -6.05 -16.38 -4.41
CA LEU A 218 -4.99 -15.37 -4.45
C LEU A 218 -4.86 -14.69 -5.82
N TYR A 219 -5.07 -15.42 -6.92
CA TYR A 219 -5.10 -14.83 -8.26
C TYR A 219 -6.30 -13.92 -8.47
N ALA A 220 -7.49 -14.40 -8.08
CA ALA A 220 -8.73 -13.65 -8.23
C ALA A 220 -8.71 -12.33 -7.45
N THR A 221 -8.08 -12.34 -6.27
CA THR A 221 -8.05 -11.20 -5.35
C THR A 221 -6.82 -10.31 -5.52
N GLU A 222 -5.63 -10.88 -5.71
CA GLU A 222 -4.38 -10.13 -5.64
C GLU A 222 -3.70 -9.83 -6.98
N TYR A 223 -4.11 -10.51 -8.06
CA TYR A 223 -3.55 -10.32 -9.40
C TYR A 223 -4.57 -9.82 -10.42
N LYS A 224 -5.67 -10.56 -10.62
CA LYS A 224 -6.66 -10.33 -11.66
C LYS A 224 -7.25 -8.92 -11.68
N PRO A 225 -7.57 -8.27 -10.54
CA PRO A 225 -8.13 -6.91 -10.55
C PRO A 225 -7.16 -5.88 -11.14
N TYR A 226 -5.87 -6.14 -10.98
CA TYR A 226 -4.80 -5.23 -11.37
C TYR A 226 -4.30 -5.52 -12.78
N TRP A 227 -4.33 -6.77 -13.26
CA TRP A 227 -3.77 -7.18 -14.55
C TRP A 227 -4.58 -6.72 -15.78
N ARG A 228 -3.87 -6.42 -16.88
CA ARG A 228 -4.39 -6.13 -18.23
C ARG A 228 -3.56 -6.89 -19.26
N GLU A 229 -4.13 -7.09 -20.45
CA GLU A 229 -3.44 -7.72 -21.57
C GLU A 229 -2.13 -6.97 -21.90
N ASN A 230 -1.06 -7.72 -22.18
CA ASN A 230 0.31 -7.22 -22.43
C ASN A 230 1.04 -6.55 -21.26
N ASP A 231 0.51 -6.64 -20.04
CA ASP A 231 1.20 -6.11 -18.86
C ASP A 231 2.52 -6.80 -18.55
N THR A 232 3.52 -6.00 -18.16
CA THR A 232 4.67 -6.51 -17.40
C THR A 232 4.30 -6.73 -15.93
N ILE A 233 5.15 -7.46 -15.21
CA ILE A 233 5.03 -7.60 -13.75
C ILE A 233 5.02 -6.24 -13.06
N HIS A 234 5.83 -5.29 -13.53
CA HIS A 234 5.95 -3.98 -12.91
C HIS A 234 4.68 -3.14 -13.04
N ASP A 235 3.94 -3.28 -14.16
CA ASP A 235 2.67 -2.58 -14.38
C ASP A 235 1.61 -3.03 -13.38
N VAL A 236 1.47 -4.34 -13.19
CA VAL A 236 0.56 -4.93 -12.21
C VAL A 236 0.89 -4.45 -10.79
N LEU A 237 2.17 -4.48 -10.41
CA LEU A 237 2.63 -4.03 -9.10
C LEU A 237 2.46 -2.52 -8.90
N ALA A 238 2.62 -1.71 -9.95
CA ALA A 238 2.39 -0.27 -9.89
C ALA A 238 0.91 0.04 -9.59
N ARG A 239 -0.02 -0.59 -10.31
CA ARG A 239 -1.46 -0.42 -10.06
C ARG A 239 -1.87 -0.88 -8.67
N ARG A 240 -1.34 -2.03 -8.22
CA ARG A 240 -1.58 -2.54 -6.86
C ARG A 240 -1.12 -1.54 -5.79
N ARG A 241 0.10 -1.01 -5.92
CA ARG A 241 0.64 0.01 -5.01
C ARG A 241 -0.24 1.27 -4.98
N GLN A 242 -0.67 1.75 -6.14
CA GLN A 242 -1.58 2.90 -6.22
C GLN A 242 -2.93 2.64 -5.55
N ALA A 243 -3.51 1.46 -5.73
CA ALA A 243 -4.77 1.09 -5.09
C ALA A 243 -4.63 1.06 -3.56
N LYS A 244 -3.56 0.44 -3.05
CA LYS A 244 -3.25 0.45 -1.60
C LYS A 244 -3.03 1.87 -1.07
N ALA A 245 -2.35 2.74 -1.81
CA ALA A 245 -2.14 4.12 -1.42
C ALA A 245 -3.46 4.89 -1.31
N ARG A 246 -4.38 4.74 -2.28
CA ARG A 246 -5.72 5.35 -2.24
C ARG A 246 -6.56 4.87 -1.07
N LEU A 247 -6.51 3.57 -0.76
CA LEU A 247 -7.21 2.99 0.40
C LEU A 247 -6.67 3.59 1.71
N ARG A 248 -5.35 3.61 1.90
CA ARG A 248 -4.71 4.23 3.07
C ARG A 248 -5.08 5.70 3.21
N GLU A 249 -5.13 6.44 2.10
CA GLU A 249 -5.52 7.85 2.14
C GLU A 249 -6.99 8.01 2.53
N THR A 250 -7.86 7.15 2.03
CA THR A 250 -9.29 7.15 2.38
C THR A 250 -9.50 6.79 3.85
N GLU A 251 -8.82 5.75 4.36
CA GLU A 251 -8.81 5.39 5.78
C GLU A 251 -8.28 6.54 6.65
N LYS A 252 -7.18 7.18 6.24
CA LYS A 252 -6.63 8.36 6.94
C LYS A 252 -7.64 9.51 6.96
N ARG A 253 -8.34 9.78 5.86
CA ARG A 253 -9.41 10.78 5.79
C ARG A 253 -10.61 10.42 6.68
N GLN A 254 -10.95 9.14 6.80
CA GLN A 254 -12.05 8.65 7.65
C GLN A 254 -11.71 8.70 9.15
N THR A 255 -10.45 8.45 9.52
CA THR A 255 -9.98 8.42 10.91
C THR A 255 -9.60 9.79 11.48
N ARG A 256 -9.51 10.83 10.64
CA ARG A 256 -9.27 12.20 11.10
C ARG A 256 -10.34 12.66 12.09
N LYS A 257 -9.88 13.17 13.23
CA LYS A 257 -10.69 13.80 14.27
C LYS A 257 -11.13 15.22 13.91
N ALA A 258 -10.43 15.90 13.00
CA ALA A 258 -10.76 17.23 12.53
C ALA A 258 -10.32 17.48 11.08
N SER A 259 -10.87 18.51 10.44
CA SER A 259 -10.45 19.03 9.14
C SER A 259 -8.98 19.45 9.14
N VAL A 260 -8.37 19.61 7.95
CA VAL A 260 -6.96 20.03 7.82
C VAL A 260 -6.68 21.31 8.60
N ASP A 261 -7.60 22.27 8.54
CA ASP A 261 -7.49 23.55 9.26
C ASP A 261 -7.99 23.52 10.72
N GLY A 262 -8.42 22.35 11.20
CA GLY A 262 -8.96 22.13 12.56
C GLY A 262 -10.31 22.77 12.86
N THR A 263 -10.96 23.40 11.88
CA THR A 263 -12.19 24.18 12.12
C THR A 263 -13.46 23.33 12.21
N LEU A 264 -13.45 22.14 11.63
CA LEU A 264 -14.54 21.19 11.65
C LEU A 264 -14.09 19.90 12.37
N GLN A 265 -14.83 19.51 13.41
CA GLN A 265 -14.49 18.36 14.27
C GLN A 265 -15.40 17.18 13.94
N ARG A 266 -14.87 15.96 13.99
CA ARG A 266 -15.59 14.72 13.63
C ARG A 266 -16.81 14.49 14.49
N GLU A 267 -16.70 14.69 15.81
CA GLU A 267 -17.86 14.54 16.69
C GLU A 267 -18.98 15.50 16.29
N LYS A 268 -18.64 16.75 15.96
CA LYS A 268 -19.62 17.75 15.50
C LYS A 268 -20.22 17.41 14.13
N TRP A 269 -19.40 16.91 13.20
CA TRP A 269 -19.86 16.50 11.88
C TRP A 269 -20.82 15.31 11.95
N ASN A 270 -20.47 14.29 12.75
CA ASN A 270 -21.32 13.13 12.96
C ASN A 270 -22.61 13.49 13.69
N ALA A 271 -22.55 14.37 14.70
CA ALA A 271 -23.74 14.87 15.38
C ALA A 271 -24.68 15.63 14.41
N TYR A 272 -24.12 16.44 13.51
CA TYR A 272 -24.91 17.11 12.48
C TYR A 272 -25.56 16.11 11.52
N ARG A 273 -24.81 15.12 11.04
CA ARG A 273 -25.37 14.05 10.19
C ARG A 273 -26.50 13.30 10.89
N GLY A 274 -26.34 12.95 12.17
CA GLY A 274 -27.38 12.28 12.96
C GLY A 274 -28.63 13.16 13.09
N PHE A 275 -28.46 14.46 13.33
CA PHE A 275 -29.57 15.42 13.31
C PHE A 275 -30.32 15.41 11.97
N VAL A 276 -29.61 15.38 10.83
CA VAL A 276 -30.24 15.33 9.50
C VAL A 276 -31.00 14.01 9.28
N GLU A 277 -30.45 12.88 9.71
CA GLU A 277 -31.14 11.59 9.64
C GLU A 277 -32.43 11.58 10.47
N ASP A 278 -32.39 12.15 11.68
CA ASP A 278 -33.57 12.22 12.54
C ASP A 278 -34.61 13.23 12.01
N LEU A 279 -34.16 14.34 11.43
CA LEU A 279 -35.03 15.30 10.75
C LEU A 279 -35.75 14.64 9.56
N ALA A 280 -35.04 13.84 8.76
CA ALA A 280 -35.65 13.10 7.64
C ALA A 280 -36.75 12.16 8.13
N LYS A 281 -36.50 11.40 9.20
CA LYS A 281 -37.50 10.52 9.82
C LYS A 281 -38.72 11.30 10.30
N GLN A 282 -38.50 12.42 11.00
CA GLN A 282 -39.58 13.27 11.53
C GLN A 282 -40.44 13.88 10.42
N ARG A 283 -39.83 14.29 9.31
CA ARG A 283 -40.52 14.84 8.14
C ARG A 283 -41.09 13.78 7.19
N GLY A 284 -40.90 12.49 7.47
CA GLY A 284 -41.31 11.40 6.57
C GLY A 284 -40.55 11.38 5.23
N ILE A 285 -39.37 11.99 5.18
CA ILE A 285 -38.54 12.12 3.98
C ILE A 285 -37.66 10.86 3.84
N LYS A 286 -37.69 10.26 2.65
CA LYS A 286 -36.77 9.17 2.28
C LYS A 286 -35.53 9.75 1.62
N ILE A 287 -34.37 9.59 2.28
CA ILE A 287 -33.07 9.94 1.72
C ILE A 287 -32.77 8.98 0.56
N ASP A 288 -32.89 9.47 -0.67
CA ASP A 288 -32.75 8.70 -1.91
C ASP A 288 -31.40 8.91 -2.61
N GLY A 289 -30.57 9.81 -2.08
CA GLY A 289 -29.29 10.19 -2.67
C GLY A 289 -29.41 11.04 -3.93
N LYS A 290 -30.62 11.48 -4.29
CA LYS A 290 -30.91 12.35 -5.44
C LYS A 290 -31.47 13.67 -4.96
N GLN A 291 -32.78 13.74 -4.71
CA GLN A 291 -33.49 14.93 -4.25
C GLN A 291 -33.24 15.18 -2.76
N TYR A 292 -33.18 14.11 -1.97
CA TYR A 292 -32.93 14.19 -0.54
C TYR A 292 -31.62 13.48 -0.23
N ARG A 293 -30.56 14.28 -0.04
CA ARG A 293 -29.23 13.78 0.26
C ARG A 293 -28.90 13.97 1.74
N LEU A 294 -28.18 13.00 2.26
CA LEU A 294 -27.50 13.11 3.55
C LEU A 294 -26.11 13.70 3.32
N PRO A 295 -25.62 14.64 4.14
CA PRO A 295 -24.23 15.11 4.06
C PRO A 295 -23.25 13.93 3.97
N PRO A 296 -22.04 14.07 3.40
CA PRO A 296 -21.10 12.94 3.23
C PRO A 296 -20.48 12.47 4.57
N LYS A 297 -20.00 11.21 4.63
CA LYS A 297 -19.43 10.63 5.88
C LYS A 297 -18.21 11.40 6.36
N THR A 298 -17.43 11.89 5.40
CA THR A 298 -16.31 12.81 5.63
C THR A 298 -16.65 14.13 4.97
N TRP A 299 -16.40 15.21 5.68
CA TRP A 299 -16.56 16.57 5.17
C TRP A 299 -15.69 16.82 3.92
N ALA A 300 -16.04 17.83 3.14
CA ALA A 300 -15.18 18.35 2.08
C ALA A 300 -14.10 19.26 2.68
N GLU A 301 -12.86 19.18 2.21
CA GLU A 301 -11.89 20.24 2.47
C GLU A 301 -12.13 21.39 1.46
N PRO A 302 -11.82 22.65 1.81
CA PRO A 302 -11.81 23.74 0.85
C PRO A 302 -10.89 23.41 -0.35
N PRO A 303 -11.11 24.05 -1.52
CA PRO A 303 -10.22 23.91 -2.68
C PRO A 303 -8.76 24.15 -2.28
N SER A 304 -7.87 23.23 -2.67
CA SER A 304 -6.45 23.31 -2.28
C SER A 304 -5.72 24.47 -2.94
N ASP A 305 -6.24 24.96 -4.05
CA ASP A 305 -5.77 26.09 -4.85
C ASP A 305 -6.54 27.40 -4.55
N TRP A 306 -7.14 27.50 -3.35
CA TRP A 306 -7.83 28.73 -2.93
C TRP A 306 -6.89 29.94 -2.99
N PRO A 307 -7.26 31.04 -3.68
CA PRO A 307 -6.37 32.18 -3.85
C PRO A 307 -6.01 32.85 -2.52
N GLU A 308 -4.72 33.09 -2.28
CA GLU A 308 -4.22 33.68 -1.02
C GLU A 308 -4.63 35.14 -0.81
N ASP A 309 -4.93 35.86 -1.91
CA ASP A 309 -5.37 37.25 -1.91
C ASP A 309 -6.86 37.42 -1.52
N LEU A 310 -7.64 36.33 -1.55
CA LEU A 310 -9.05 36.36 -1.22
C LEU A 310 -9.33 36.08 0.27
N PRO A 311 -10.49 36.51 0.81
CA PRO A 311 -10.90 36.12 2.15
C PRO A 311 -10.81 34.61 2.37
N ALA A 312 -10.26 34.20 3.51
CA ALA A 312 -10.04 32.79 3.80
C ALA A 312 -11.34 31.99 3.78
N LEU A 313 -11.35 30.83 3.12
CA LEU A 313 -12.42 29.86 3.18
C LEU A 313 -11.97 28.64 3.99
N ARG A 314 -12.61 28.42 5.13
CA ARG A 314 -12.26 27.34 6.07
C ARG A 314 -13.17 26.14 5.87
N ALA A 315 -12.74 24.96 6.29
CA ALA A 315 -13.50 23.73 6.12
C ALA A 315 -14.88 23.82 6.76
N LYS A 316 -15.01 24.45 7.93
CA LYS A 316 -16.31 24.67 8.57
C LYS A 316 -17.28 25.44 7.68
N GLU A 317 -16.86 26.60 7.16
CA GLU A 317 -17.72 27.44 6.33
C GLU A 317 -17.98 26.82 4.96
N TRP A 318 -17.00 26.11 4.40
CA TRP A 318 -17.18 25.39 3.14
C TRP A 318 -18.24 24.30 3.24
N ASN A 319 -18.23 23.49 4.31
CA ASN A 319 -19.25 22.48 4.51
C ASN A 319 -20.61 23.07 4.89
N HIS A 320 -20.65 24.22 5.57
CA HIS A 320 -21.89 24.97 5.78
C HIS A 320 -22.52 25.39 4.44
N ILE A 321 -21.71 25.91 3.50
CA ILE A 321 -22.18 26.28 2.15
C ILE A 321 -22.71 25.05 1.41
N LEU A 322 -21.93 23.97 1.34
CA LEU A 322 -22.30 22.80 0.54
C LEU A 322 -23.44 22.00 1.16
N TYR A 323 -23.31 21.64 2.44
CA TYR A 323 -24.12 20.60 3.07
C TYR A 323 -24.92 21.09 4.27
N GLY A 324 -24.67 22.31 4.73
CA GLY A 324 -25.30 22.90 5.91
C GLY A 324 -24.61 22.55 7.22
N ASP A 325 -25.10 23.17 8.29
CA ASP A 325 -24.83 22.81 9.68
C ASP A 325 -26.12 22.93 10.51
N GLN A 326 -26.05 22.84 11.84
CA GLN A 326 -27.25 22.96 12.69
C GLN A 326 -27.94 24.33 12.63
N ARG A 327 -27.31 25.36 12.06
CA ARG A 327 -27.83 26.74 12.04
C ARG A 327 -28.41 27.15 10.70
N GLY A 328 -28.11 26.42 9.63
CA GLY A 328 -28.56 26.72 8.28
C GLY A 328 -27.58 26.19 7.23
N GLY A 329 -27.58 26.83 6.06
CA GLY A 329 -26.74 26.42 4.93
C GLY A 329 -27.35 25.27 4.13
N GLY A 330 -26.51 24.53 3.42
CA GLY A 330 -26.94 23.39 2.59
C GLY A 330 -27.43 23.85 1.22
N HIS A 331 -26.57 24.55 0.50
CA HIS A 331 -26.91 25.16 -0.79
C HIS A 331 -26.46 24.33 -1.98
N SER A 332 -25.71 23.23 -1.80
CA SER A 332 -25.52 22.29 -2.91
C SER A 332 -26.81 21.52 -3.20
N SER A 333 -26.95 21.03 -4.42
CA SER A 333 -28.14 20.31 -4.84
C SER A 333 -28.43 19.08 -3.98
N GLY A 334 -29.67 18.96 -3.52
CA GLY A 334 -30.19 17.88 -2.69
C GLY A 334 -29.98 18.07 -1.18
N TYR A 335 -29.56 19.24 -0.70
CA TYR A 335 -29.32 19.54 0.72
C TYR A 335 -30.17 20.70 1.27
N GLY A 336 -30.80 21.50 0.41
CA GLY A 336 -31.63 22.65 0.77
C GLY A 336 -32.87 22.26 1.58
N TRP A 337 -33.38 21.04 1.40
CA TRP A 337 -34.49 20.48 2.17
C TRP A 337 -34.25 20.43 3.69
N ILE A 338 -32.99 20.49 4.14
CA ILE A 338 -32.64 20.40 5.57
C ILE A 338 -33.10 21.66 6.31
N HIS A 339 -32.98 22.83 5.68
CA HIS A 339 -33.29 24.14 6.28
C HIS A 339 -34.19 25.01 5.40
N ASP A 340 -34.86 24.37 4.44
CA ASP A 340 -35.75 25.02 3.48
C ASP A 340 -35.04 26.20 2.77
N ARG A 341 -33.85 25.90 2.22
CA ARG A 341 -32.96 26.87 1.55
C ARG A 341 -32.92 26.64 0.04
N THR A 342 -32.60 27.72 -0.67
CA THR A 342 -32.23 27.67 -2.09
C THR A 342 -30.97 26.87 -2.32
N GLU A 343 -30.96 26.16 -3.44
CA GLU A 343 -29.82 25.38 -3.90
C GLU A 343 -29.19 26.03 -5.15
N PHE A 344 -27.90 25.77 -5.35
CA PHE A 344 -27.25 25.93 -6.65
C PHE A 344 -27.83 24.92 -7.64
N ASP A 345 -27.62 25.18 -8.93
CA ASP A 345 -28.15 24.32 -9.98
C ASP A 345 -27.59 22.89 -9.85
N ALA A 346 -28.38 21.89 -10.24
CA ALA A 346 -28.10 20.48 -9.96
C ALA A 346 -26.79 19.97 -10.59
N GLU A 347 -26.38 20.60 -11.68
CA GLU A 347 -25.14 20.35 -12.42
C GLU A 347 -23.90 21.04 -11.84
N TRP A 348 -24.07 21.99 -10.90
CA TRP A 348 -22.91 22.67 -10.30
C TRP A 348 -22.13 21.73 -9.40
N THR A 349 -20.86 21.55 -9.75
CA THR A 349 -19.89 20.87 -8.89
C THR A 349 -19.28 21.84 -7.88
N SER A 350 -18.52 21.29 -6.92
CA SER A 350 -17.73 22.08 -5.97
C SER A 350 -16.78 23.06 -6.67
N GLU A 351 -16.25 22.69 -7.83
CA GLU A 351 -15.38 23.52 -8.67
C GLU A 351 -16.17 24.69 -9.29
N ASN A 352 -17.39 24.45 -9.78
CA ASN A 352 -18.24 25.53 -10.30
C ASN A 352 -18.59 26.55 -9.22
N ILE A 353 -18.99 26.08 -8.03
CA ILE A 353 -19.30 26.92 -6.87
C ILE A 353 -18.06 27.75 -6.47
N THR A 354 -16.89 27.09 -6.40
CA THR A 354 -15.62 27.75 -6.07
C THR A 354 -15.27 28.84 -7.06
N SER A 355 -15.29 28.52 -8.35
CA SER A 355 -14.96 29.45 -9.42
C SER A 355 -15.86 30.70 -9.37
N LYS A 356 -17.17 30.50 -9.19
CA LYS A 356 -18.14 31.59 -9.06
C LYS A 356 -17.89 32.45 -7.83
N LEU A 357 -17.63 31.82 -6.68
CA LEU A 357 -17.35 32.53 -5.44
C LEU A 357 -16.08 33.38 -5.57
N CYS A 358 -15.00 32.82 -6.13
CA CYS A 358 -13.76 33.55 -6.39
C CYS A 358 -13.98 34.72 -7.36
N GLU A 359 -14.77 34.52 -8.42
CA GLU A 359 -15.16 35.57 -9.36
C GLU A 359 -15.79 36.76 -8.63
N PHE A 360 -16.78 36.51 -7.77
CA PHE A 360 -17.47 37.57 -7.05
C PHE A 360 -16.64 38.21 -5.95
N LEU A 361 -15.86 37.45 -5.19
CA LEU A 361 -15.00 38.00 -4.13
C LEU A 361 -14.00 39.02 -4.67
N ARG A 362 -13.50 38.84 -5.90
CA ARG A 362 -12.60 39.82 -6.55
C ARG A 362 -13.26 41.16 -6.84
N ASN A 363 -14.59 41.22 -6.85
CA ASN A 363 -15.37 42.42 -7.15
C ASN A 363 -15.92 43.10 -5.88
N ILE A 364 -15.53 42.65 -4.69
CA ILE A 364 -15.99 43.21 -3.41
C ILE A 364 -14.87 44.03 -2.77
N ASP A 365 -15.18 45.26 -2.36
CA ASP A 365 -14.30 46.05 -1.50
C ASP A 365 -14.51 45.66 -0.02
N PHE A 366 -13.47 45.07 0.57
CA PHE A 366 -13.52 44.60 1.95
C PHE A 366 -13.04 45.62 3.00
N GLN A 367 -12.62 46.82 2.60
CA GLN A 367 -12.04 47.82 3.51
C GLN A 367 -13.00 48.20 4.64
N ASN A 368 -14.30 48.27 4.34
CA ASN A 368 -15.33 48.73 5.27
C ASN A 368 -15.95 47.63 6.15
N VAL A 369 -15.58 46.36 5.96
CA VAL A 369 -16.11 45.25 6.75
C VAL A 369 -15.58 45.29 8.19
N ARG A 370 -16.39 45.83 9.12
CA ARG A 370 -16.01 45.96 10.54
C ARG A 370 -16.15 44.67 11.35
N ILE A 371 -17.30 43.99 11.24
CA ILE A 371 -17.62 42.76 12.00
C ILE A 371 -18.03 41.64 11.05
N SER A 372 -19.14 41.85 10.34
CA SER A 372 -19.64 40.95 9.31
C SER A 372 -20.50 41.73 8.34
N GLU A 373 -20.53 41.29 7.08
CA GLU A 373 -21.28 41.95 6.03
C GLU A 373 -21.78 40.89 5.03
N LEU A 374 -22.93 41.19 4.40
CA LEU A 374 -23.54 40.35 3.39
C LEU A 374 -23.62 41.15 2.10
N PHE A 375 -22.88 40.72 1.10
CA PHE A 375 -22.85 41.34 -0.23
C PHE A 375 -23.82 40.62 -1.15
N THR A 376 -24.56 41.38 -1.96
CA THR A 376 -25.42 40.81 -3.01
C THR A 376 -24.79 41.07 -4.36
N MET A 377 -24.50 40.00 -5.10
CA MET A 377 -23.92 40.04 -6.44
C MET A 377 -24.92 39.50 -7.45
N SER A 378 -24.87 39.99 -8.68
CA SER A 378 -25.76 39.55 -9.75
C SER A 378 -24.95 39.18 -10.98
N LYS A 379 -25.29 38.07 -11.62
CA LYS A 379 -24.72 37.68 -12.91
C LYS A 379 -25.76 36.93 -13.72
N ASP A 380 -25.90 37.31 -14.99
CA ASP A 380 -26.86 36.72 -15.93
C ASP A 380 -28.30 36.68 -15.39
N GLY A 381 -28.70 37.73 -14.68
CA GLY A 381 -30.03 37.86 -14.06
C GLY A 381 -30.19 37.15 -12.71
N VAL A 382 -29.26 36.29 -12.31
CA VAL A 382 -29.33 35.54 -11.04
C VAL A 382 -28.61 36.29 -9.92
N LYS A 383 -29.25 36.43 -8.76
CA LYS A 383 -28.68 37.06 -7.57
C LYS A 383 -28.05 36.04 -6.62
N TYR A 384 -26.94 36.43 -6.01
CA TYR A 384 -26.19 35.64 -5.05
C TYR A 384 -25.84 36.47 -3.83
N ALA A 385 -25.88 35.84 -2.65
CA ALA A 385 -25.46 36.42 -1.40
C ALA A 385 -24.11 35.84 -0.96
N ILE A 386 -23.18 36.71 -0.59
CA ILE A 386 -21.85 36.35 -0.09
C ILE A 386 -21.66 36.97 1.27
N GLY A 387 -21.57 36.13 2.30
CA GLY A 387 -21.28 36.56 3.65
C GLY A 387 -19.79 36.57 3.90
N VAL A 388 -19.29 37.63 4.54
CA VAL A 388 -17.92 37.69 5.06
C VAL A 388 -17.92 38.19 6.50
N ALA A 389 -16.89 37.83 7.26
CA ALA A 389 -16.68 38.34 8.61
C ALA A 389 -15.22 38.65 8.88
N ARG A 390 -14.98 39.71 9.65
CA ARG A 390 -13.65 40.08 10.14
C ARG A 390 -13.46 39.51 11.54
N LYS A 391 -12.42 38.69 11.73
CA LYS A 391 -12.06 38.15 13.05
C LYS A 391 -10.55 38.18 13.22
N ARG A 392 -10.07 38.80 14.31
CA ARG A 392 -8.63 38.98 14.60
C ARG A 392 -7.85 39.58 13.42
N GLY A 393 -8.42 40.63 12.80
CA GLY A 393 -7.78 41.34 11.69
C GLY A 393 -7.82 40.64 10.32
N ARG A 394 -8.33 39.41 10.23
CA ARG A 394 -8.47 38.68 8.96
C ARG A 394 -9.94 38.57 8.55
N ILE A 395 -10.19 38.73 7.25
CA ILE A 395 -11.51 38.55 6.66
C ILE A 395 -11.61 37.10 6.15
N ARG A 396 -12.78 36.51 6.34
CA ARG A 396 -13.09 35.16 5.89
C ARG A 396 -14.49 35.11 5.31
N VAL A 397 -14.69 34.20 4.37
CA VAL A 397 -16.03 33.86 3.87
C VAL A 397 -16.81 33.17 5.00
N THR A 398 -18.09 33.50 5.14
CA THR A 398 -19.01 32.86 6.09
C THR A 398 -20.11 32.06 5.42
N THR A 399 -20.59 32.50 4.25
CA THR A 399 -21.58 31.78 3.45
C THR A 399 -21.57 32.27 2.01
N PHE A 400 -22.11 31.47 1.10
CA PHE A 400 -22.33 31.79 -0.31
C PHE A 400 -23.54 31.00 -0.79
N TYR A 401 -24.54 31.68 -1.33
CA TYR A 401 -25.75 31.03 -1.81
C TYR A 401 -26.48 31.86 -2.87
N ARG A 402 -27.29 31.19 -3.67
CA ARG A 402 -28.21 31.83 -4.63
C ARG A 402 -29.41 32.41 -3.90
N LEU A 403 -29.85 33.62 -4.24
CA LEU A 403 -31.09 34.21 -3.73
C LEU A 403 -32.28 33.78 -4.60
N GLU A 404 -33.47 33.70 -4.00
CA GLU A 404 -34.72 33.63 -4.78
C GLU A 404 -34.94 34.96 -5.51
N ASP A 405 -35.54 34.88 -6.70
CA ASP A 405 -35.84 36.05 -7.54
C ASP A 405 -36.95 36.93 -6.96
#